data_AF-A0A5P9KDG2-F1
#
_entry.id   AF-A0A5P9KDG2-F1
#
_cell.length_a   1.000
_cell.length_b   1.000
_cell.length_c   1.000
_cell.angle_alpha   90.00
_cell.angle_beta   90.00
_cell.angle_gamma   90.00
#
_symmetry.space_group_name_H-M   'P 1'
#
loop_
_entity.id
_entity.type
_entity.pdbx_description
1 polymer ?
#
loop_
_entity_poly.entity_id
_entity_poly.type
_entity_poly.pdbx_seq_one_letter_code
_entity_poly.pdbx_strand_id
1 'polypeptide(L)'
;YGRLEQHTFPALRTILFAGEVFPIKYLRQLMVHIPQASYYNLYGPTETNVCTYYQVSPLDIELTEALPLGKACANTEVFVLSTSNELVAKGEVG
;
A
#
# COMPACT_ATOMS: atom_id res chain seq x y z
N TYR A 1 -12.27 12.84 -14.40
CA TYR A 1 -11.60 11.80 -15.21
C TYR A 1 -11.69 10.48 -14.48
N GLY A 2 -11.75 9.35 -15.21
CA GLY A 2 -11.92 7.99 -14.65
C GLY A 2 -13.32 7.40 -14.84
N ARG A 3 -14.40 8.21 -14.69
CA ARG A 3 -15.81 7.80 -14.89
C ARG A 3 -16.16 6.44 -14.24
N LEU A 4 -15.57 6.16 -13.06
CA LEU A 4 -15.73 4.89 -12.34
C LEU A 4 -17.19 4.49 -12.16
N GLU A 5 -18.07 5.46 -11.90
CA GLU A 5 -19.51 5.23 -11.70
C GLU A 5 -20.26 4.80 -12.98
N GLN A 6 -19.65 5.00 -14.16
CA GLN A 6 -20.27 4.68 -15.46
C GLN A 6 -19.91 3.26 -15.96
N HIS A 7 -19.07 2.53 -15.21
CA HIS A 7 -18.55 1.23 -15.61
C HIS A 7 -18.59 0.24 -14.46
N THR A 8 -18.79 -1.03 -14.79
CA THR A 8 -18.64 -2.13 -13.83
C THR A 8 -17.42 -2.96 -14.20
N PHE A 9 -16.75 -3.50 -13.19
CA PHE A 9 -15.49 -4.24 -13.36
C PHE A 9 -15.60 -5.67 -12.80
N PRO A 10 -16.57 -6.49 -13.25
CA PRO A 10 -16.89 -7.77 -12.60
C PRO A 10 -15.71 -8.77 -12.62
N ALA A 11 -14.82 -8.67 -13.61
CA ALA A 11 -13.65 -9.54 -13.72
C ALA A 11 -12.39 -8.98 -13.03
N LEU A 12 -12.42 -7.74 -12.53
CA LEU A 12 -11.26 -7.14 -11.87
C LEU A 12 -11.15 -7.68 -10.44
N ARG A 13 -10.04 -8.38 -10.17
CA ARG A 13 -9.81 -9.10 -8.91
C ARG A 13 -8.77 -8.45 -8.01
N THR A 14 -7.87 -7.64 -8.57
CA THR A 14 -6.73 -7.10 -7.82
C THR A 14 -6.35 -5.73 -8.35
N ILE A 15 -6.12 -4.79 -7.43
CA ILE A 15 -5.65 -3.44 -7.70
C ILE A 15 -4.39 -3.20 -6.87
N LEU A 16 -3.32 -2.81 -7.55
CA LEU A 16 -2.00 -2.58 -6.97
C LEU A 16 -1.65 -1.10 -7.12
N PHE A 17 -1.22 -0.47 -6.04
CA PHE A 17 -0.65 0.89 -6.04
C PHE A 17 0.84 0.78 -5.73
N ALA A 18 1.66 1.63 -6.36
CA ALA A 18 3.11 1.66 -6.14
C ALA A 18 3.67 3.03 -6.55
N GLY A 19 4.87 3.35 -6.05
CA GLY A 19 5.68 4.48 -6.51
C GLY A 19 5.38 5.82 -5.81
N GLU A 20 4.15 6.08 -5.41
CA GLU A 20 3.77 7.27 -4.65
C GLU A 20 2.71 6.96 -3.59
N VAL A 21 2.55 7.86 -2.62
CA VAL A 21 1.53 7.72 -1.57
C VAL A 21 0.15 7.78 -2.21
N PHE A 22 -0.58 6.67 -2.19
CA PHE A 22 -1.92 6.62 -2.74
C PHE A 22 -2.94 7.34 -1.83
N PRO A 23 -3.65 8.38 -2.30
CA PRO A 23 -4.52 9.16 -1.43
C PRO A 23 -5.74 8.36 -0.93
N ILE A 24 -5.96 8.32 0.38
CA ILE A 24 -7.07 7.57 1.01
C ILE A 24 -8.45 7.97 0.45
N LYS A 25 -8.64 9.25 0.11
CA LYS A 25 -9.91 9.71 -0.50
C LYS A 25 -10.27 8.95 -1.78
N TYR A 26 -9.29 8.57 -2.60
CA TYR A 26 -9.50 7.82 -3.84
C TYR A 26 -9.56 6.33 -3.59
N LEU A 27 -8.85 5.83 -2.57
CA LEU A 27 -8.97 4.44 -2.12
C LEU A 27 -10.40 4.13 -1.67
N ARG A 28 -10.99 5.01 -0.84
CA ARG A 28 -12.40 4.92 -0.43
C ARG A 28 -13.32 4.78 -1.63
N GLN A 29 -13.15 5.65 -2.62
CA GLN A 29 -13.97 5.63 -3.84
C GLN A 29 -13.80 4.30 -4.59
N LEU A 30 -12.57 3.84 -4.79
CA LEU A 30 -12.34 2.56 -5.48
C LEU A 30 -12.95 1.37 -4.74
N MET A 31 -12.78 1.29 -3.42
CA MET A 31 -13.28 0.17 -2.61
C MET A 31 -14.81 0.12 -2.57
N VAL A 32 -15.48 1.28 -2.62
CA VAL A 32 -16.94 1.35 -2.75
C VAL A 32 -17.42 0.85 -4.12
N HIS A 33 -16.70 1.20 -5.20
CA HIS A 33 -17.12 0.88 -6.57
C HIS A 33 -16.71 -0.52 -7.03
N ILE A 34 -15.63 -1.08 -6.48
CA ILE A 34 -15.05 -2.37 -6.89
C ILE A 34 -14.81 -3.24 -5.63
N PRO A 35 -15.84 -3.50 -4.81
CA PRO A 35 -15.70 -4.16 -3.50
C PRO A 35 -15.17 -5.60 -3.59
N GLN A 36 -15.27 -6.24 -4.76
CA GLN A 36 -14.79 -7.59 -5.01
C GLN A 36 -13.26 -7.67 -5.20
N ALA A 37 -12.60 -6.55 -5.48
CA ALA A 37 -11.16 -6.54 -5.71
C ALA A 37 -10.38 -6.60 -4.39
N SER A 38 -9.24 -7.27 -4.41
CA SER A 38 -8.22 -7.13 -3.38
C SER A 38 -7.30 -5.94 -3.69
N TYR A 39 -6.93 -5.19 -2.66
CA TYR A 39 -6.15 -3.96 -2.79
C TYR A 39 -4.82 -4.11 -2.10
N TYR A 40 -3.74 -3.67 -2.76
CA TYR A 40 -2.40 -3.73 -2.18
C TYR A 40 -1.64 -2.44 -2.44
N ASN A 41 -0.98 -1.95 -1.40
CA ASN A 41 0.02 -0.89 -1.50
C ASN A 41 1.41 -1.54 -1.55
N LEU A 42 2.11 -1.38 -2.65
CA LEU A 42 3.44 -1.92 -2.89
C LEU A 42 4.46 -0.81 -2.75
N TYR A 43 5.63 -1.14 -2.23
CA TYR A 43 6.73 -0.19 -2.16
C TYR A 43 8.06 -0.87 -2.46
N GLY A 44 8.92 -0.10 -3.12
CA GLY A 44 10.35 -0.25 -3.04
C GLY A 44 11.05 0.79 -3.91
N PRO A 45 12.33 1.05 -3.64
CA PRO A 45 13.12 2.03 -4.37
C PRO A 45 13.47 1.52 -5.77
N THR A 46 13.93 2.43 -6.62
CA THR A 46 14.32 2.14 -8.01
C THR A 46 15.29 0.96 -8.13
N GLU A 47 16.22 0.84 -7.18
CA GLU A 47 17.28 -0.17 -7.17
C GLU A 47 16.79 -1.59 -6.86
N THR A 48 15.67 -1.75 -6.14
CA THR A 48 15.15 -3.07 -5.71
C THR A 48 13.73 -3.36 -6.18
N ASN A 49 13.10 -2.43 -6.92
CA ASN A 49 11.74 -2.52 -7.42
C ASN A 49 10.70 -2.64 -6.29
N VAL A 50 10.02 -3.79 -6.12
CA VAL A 50 9.02 -3.98 -5.04
C VAL A 50 9.65 -4.85 -3.94
N CYS A 51 9.89 -4.26 -2.77
CA CYS A 51 10.50 -4.92 -1.62
C CYS A 51 9.53 -5.12 -0.45
N THR A 52 8.44 -4.35 -0.38
CA THR A 52 7.37 -4.52 0.62
C THR A 52 5.97 -4.46 0.00
N TYR A 53 5.01 -5.05 0.72
CA TYR A 53 3.60 -4.94 0.40
C TYR A 53 2.73 -4.85 1.64
N TYR A 54 1.65 -4.08 1.51
CA TYR A 54 0.56 -3.99 2.47
C TYR A 54 -0.75 -4.39 1.80
N GLN A 55 -1.44 -5.39 2.34
CA GLN A 55 -2.79 -5.73 1.93
C GLN A 55 -3.77 -4.80 2.63
N VAL A 56 -4.51 -4.01 1.87
CA VAL A 56 -5.49 -3.08 2.39
C VAL A 56 -6.70 -3.86 2.90
N SER A 57 -7.09 -3.57 4.13
CA SER A 57 -8.27 -4.06 4.79
C SER A 57 -9.45 -3.10 4.60
N PRO A 58 -10.71 -3.57 4.74
CA PRO A 58 -11.88 -2.69 4.73
C PRO A 58 -11.85 -1.58 5.79
N LEU A 59 -11.11 -1.75 6.89
CA LEU A 59 -11.00 -0.75 7.96
C LEU A 59 -10.07 0.42 7.59
N ASP A 60 -9.15 0.21 6.65
CA ASP A 60 -8.17 1.23 6.25
C ASP A 60 -8.81 2.41 5.51
N ILE A 61 -10.06 2.25 5.08
CA ILE A 61 -10.86 3.35 4.55
C ILE A 61 -11.08 4.43 5.61
N GLU A 62 -10.98 4.16 6.90
CA GLU A 62 -11.17 5.16 7.95
C GLU A 62 -9.87 5.93 8.29
N LEU A 63 -8.74 5.56 7.68
CA LEU A 63 -7.46 6.23 7.93
C LEU A 63 -7.49 7.69 7.48
N THR A 64 -6.90 8.55 8.29
CA THR A 64 -6.60 9.94 7.94
C THR A 64 -5.17 10.11 7.41
N GLU A 65 -4.32 9.11 7.62
CA GLU A 65 -2.91 9.08 7.23
C GLU A 65 -2.67 8.13 6.05
N ALA A 66 -1.43 8.08 5.57
CA ALA A 66 -1.02 7.18 4.48
C ALA A 66 -1.14 5.71 4.88
N LEU A 67 -1.35 4.83 3.88
CA LEU A 67 -1.27 3.40 4.10
C LEU A 67 0.14 3.00 4.56
N PRO A 68 0.26 2.01 5.47
CA PRO A 68 1.55 1.42 5.79
C PRO A 68 2.25 0.86 4.55
N LEU A 69 3.59 0.75 4.62
CA LEU A 69 4.39 0.01 3.62
C LEU A 69 4.27 -1.51 3.77
N GLY A 70 3.73 -1.96 4.90
CA GLY A 70 3.42 -3.34 5.19
C GLY A 70 4.64 -4.17 5.57
N LYS A 71 4.77 -5.36 4.96
CA LYS A 71 5.81 -6.33 5.29
C LYS A 71 6.68 -6.65 4.09
N ALA A 72 7.87 -7.17 4.36
CA ALA A 72 8.81 -7.56 3.33
C ALA A 72 8.23 -8.63 2.39
N CYS A 73 8.58 -8.54 1.12
CA CYS A 73 8.39 -9.59 0.13
C CYS A 73 9.18 -10.85 0.51
N ALA A 74 8.82 -11.99 -0.07
CA ALA A 74 9.58 -13.22 0.12
C ALA A 74 11.02 -13.04 -0.38
N ASN A 75 11.99 -13.58 0.36
CA ASN A 75 13.43 -13.45 0.08
C ASN A 75 13.94 -12.00 0.12
N THR A 76 13.29 -11.13 0.90
CA THR A 76 13.71 -9.74 1.12
C THR A 76 13.76 -9.45 2.61
N GLU A 77 14.76 -8.69 3.04
CA GLU A 77 14.88 -8.18 4.40
C GLU A 77 14.71 -6.67 4.40
N VAL A 78 13.94 -6.16 5.35
CA VAL A 78 13.72 -4.72 5.55
C VAL A 78 13.94 -4.43 7.02
N PHE A 79 14.77 -3.44 7.28
CA PHE A 79 15.12 -2.99 8.62
C PHE A 79 15.30 -1.48 8.62
N VAL A 80 15.12 -0.88 9.79
CA VAL A 80 15.29 0.56 10.01
C VAL A 80 16.58 0.75 10.80
N LEU A 81 17.43 1.66 10.34
CA LEU A 81 18.69 2.01 10.97
C LEU A 81 18.63 3.43 11.52
N SER A 82 19.29 3.65 12.66
CA SER A 82 19.56 4.97 13.19
C SER A 82 20.59 5.72 12.34
N THR A 83 20.78 7.02 12.62
CA THR A 83 21.84 7.84 12.01
C THR A 83 23.27 7.31 12.26
N SER A 84 23.45 6.43 13.24
CA SER A 84 24.73 5.76 13.55
C SER A 84 24.89 4.40 12.84
N ASN A 85 23.98 4.03 11.93
CA ASN A 85 23.91 2.71 11.27
C ASN A 85 23.64 1.53 12.21
N GLU A 86 22.88 1.74 13.27
CA GLU A 86 22.48 0.68 14.21
C GLU A 86 20.99 0.34 14.03
N LEU A 87 20.62 -0.94 14.20
CA LEU A 87 19.21 -1.36 14.15
C LEU A 87 18.42 -0.70 15.28
N VAL A 88 17.27 -0.10 14.94
CA VAL A 88 16.37 0.50 15.93
C VAL A 88 15.38 -0.53 16.48
N ALA A 89 14.91 -0.31 17.71
CA ALA A 89 13.88 -1.17 18.30
C ALA A 89 12.51 -0.94 17.66
N LYS A 90 11.58 -1.88 17.88
CA LYS A 90 10.21 -1.76 17.35
C LYS A 90 9.54 -0.49 17.87
N GLY A 91 9.10 0.36 16.95
CA GLY A 91 8.40 1.61 17.25
C GLY A 91 9.31 2.83 17.39
N GLU A 92 10.63 2.63 17.32
CA GLU A 92 11.60 3.73 17.26
C GLU A 92 11.77 4.22 15.82
N VAL A 93 12.15 5.50 15.69
CA VAL A 93 12.49 6.13 14.42
C VAL A 93 13.97 5.91 14.15
N GLY A 94 14.31 5.53 12.91
CA GLY A 94 15.69 5.46 12.39
C GLY A 94 16.17 6.78 11.79
#